data_AF-A0A923V0S3-F1
#
_entry.id   AF-A0A923V0S3-F1
#
_cell.length_a   1.000
_cell.length_b   1.000
_cell.length_c   1.000
_cell.angle_alpha   90.00
_cell.angle_beta   90.00
_cell.angle_gamma   90.00
#
_symmetry.space_group_name_H-M   'P 1'
#
loop_
_entity.id
_entity.type
_entity.pdbx_description
1 polymer ?
#
loop_
_entity_poly.entity_id
_entity_poly.type
_entity_poly.pdbx_seq_one_letter_code
_entity_poly.pdbx_strand_id
1 'polypeptide(L)' 'MEIKLIRKSGKFNFEAENEAGKTIELDAKPAIGGEGKGFRPMEMLLIGLGGCSG' A
#
# COMPACT_ATOMS: atom_id res chain seq x y z
N MET A 1 9.95 5.78 -13.30
CA MET A 1 9.02 5.13 -12.38
C MET A 1 9.77 4.73 -11.12
N GLU A 2 9.97 5.74 -10.30
CA GLU A 2 10.36 5.59 -8.90
C GLU A 2 9.08 5.60 -8.05
N ILE A 3 8.98 4.67 -7.10
CA ILE A 3 7.97 4.69 -6.05
C ILE A 3 8.72 4.77 -4.73
N LYS A 4 8.43 5.79 -3.94
CA LYS A 4 9.01 5.95 -2.60
C LYS A 4 8.12 5.23 -1.61
N LEU A 5 8.67 4.23 -0.94
CA LEU A 5 7.96 3.48 0.10
C LEU A 5 8.41 3.97 1.48
N ILE A 6 7.49 4.59 2.21
CA ILE A 6 7.72 5.18 3.52
C ILE A 6 6.99 4.36 4.56
N ARG A 7 7.70 3.85 5.56
CA ARG A 7 7.10 3.16 6.69
C ARG A 7 6.58 4.19 7.70
N LYS A 8 5.25 4.36 7.77
CA LYS A 8 4.60 5.41 8.57
C LYS A 8 4.46 5.02 10.04
N SER A 9 4.29 3.73 10.33
CA SER A 9 4.27 3.20 11.70
C SER A 9 5.34 2.14 11.90
N GLY A 10 5.78 1.94 13.16
CA GLY A 10 6.71 0.86 13.50
C GLY A 10 6.19 -0.57 13.24
N LYS A 11 5.00 -0.73 12.65
CA LYS A 11 4.33 -2.00 12.31
C LYS A 11 4.30 -2.18 10.78
N PHE A 12 3.22 -2.74 10.22
CA PHE A 12 3.12 -3.06 8.80
C PHE A 12 2.47 -1.96 7.96
N ASN A 13 2.39 -0.73 8.48
CA ASN A 13 1.78 0.40 7.79
C ASN A 13 2.81 1.14 6.93
N PHE A 14 2.57 1.17 5.62
CA PHE A 14 3.43 1.79 4.62
C PHE A 14 2.63 2.75 3.74
N GLU A 15 3.23 3.86 3.38
CA GLU A 15 2.73 4.79 2.39
C GLU A 15 3.64 4.73 1.16
N ALA A 16 3.06 4.54 -0.01
CA ALA A 16 3.79 4.60 -1.27
C ALA A 16 3.44 5.90 -2.00
N GLU A 17 4.45 6.65 -2.42
CA GLU A 17 4.32 7.92 -3.13
C GLU A 17 4.94 7.80 -4.53
N ASN A 18 4.24 8.30 -5.55
CA ASN A 18 4.76 8.37 -6.91
C ASN A 18 5.41 9.73 -7.22
N GLU A 19 6.05 9.84 -8.39
CA GLU A 19 6.71 11.07 -8.86
C GLU A 19 5.76 12.28 -8.98
N ALA A 20 4.44 12.05 -9.07
CA ALA A 20 3.40 13.09 -9.14
C ALA A 20 2.85 13.49 -7.75
N GLY A 21 3.42 12.98 -6.65
CA GLY A 21 2.99 13.26 -5.28
C GLY A 21 1.67 12.59 -4.89
N LYS A 22 1.22 11.58 -5.64
CA LYS A 22 0.05 10.76 -5.27
C LYS A 22 0.49 9.65 -4.33
N THR A 23 -0.27 9.47 -3.26
CA THR A 23 0.00 8.48 -2.22
C THR A 23 -1.06 7.40 -2.16
N ILE A 24 -0.64 6.20 -1.76
CA ILE A 24 -1.49 5.07 -1.39
C ILE A 24 -0.98 4.45 -0.09
N GLU A 25 -1.88 3.90 0.72
CA GLU A 25 -1.53 3.30 2.01
C GLU A 25 -1.72 1.78 1.97
N LEU A 26 -0.72 1.07 2.49
CA LEU A 26 -0.65 -0.37 2.61
C LEU A 26 -0.57 -0.76 4.08
N ASP A 27 -1.33 -1.76 4.49
CA ASP A 27 -1.26 -2.27 5.86
C ASP A 27 -1.63 -3.75 5.96
N ALA A 28 -1.20 -4.36 7.05
CA ALA A 28 -1.61 -5.70 7.44
C ALA A 28 -2.90 -5.69 8.28
N LYS A 29 -3.48 -6.88 8.46
CA LYS A 29 -4.62 -7.08 9.38
C LYS A 29 -4.15 -6.80 10.82
N PRO A 30 -5.01 -6.23 11.70
CA PRO A 30 -4.71 -6.16 13.12
C PRO A 30 -4.35 -7.52 13.74
N ALA A 31 -5.01 -8.59 13.27
CA ALA A 31 -4.75 -9.97 13.72
C ALA A 31 -3.33 -10.49 13.46
N ILE A 32 -2.57 -9.87 12.54
CA ILE A 32 -1.18 -10.21 12.24
C ILE A 32 -0.21 -9.07 12.58
N GLY A 33 -0.65 -8.14 13.44
CA GLY A 33 0.19 -7.05 13.94
C GLY A 33 0.16 -5.76 13.11
N GLY A 34 -0.72 -5.66 12.11
CA GLY A 34 -0.97 -4.40 11.38
C GLY A 34 -1.87 -3.43 12.13
N GLU A 35 -2.15 -2.28 11.53
CA GLU A 35 -3.12 -1.31 12.07
C GLU A 35 -4.45 -1.30 11.28
N GLY A 36 -4.50 -2.01 10.15
CA GLY A 36 -5.67 -2.07 9.27
C GLY A 36 -5.99 -0.74 8.58
N LYS A 37 -5.02 0.15 8.42
CA LYS A 37 -5.20 1.52 7.88
C LYS A 37 -4.97 1.65 6.37
N GLY A 38 -4.72 0.54 5.66
CA GLY A 38 -4.44 0.54 4.23
C GLY A 38 -4.85 -0.75 3.55
N PHE A 39 -4.66 -0.80 2.23
CA PHE A 39 -4.89 -2.02 1.45
C PHE A 39 -3.93 -3.12 1.85
N ARG A 40 -4.36 -4.38 1.78
CA ARG A 40 -3.37 -5.46 1.83
C ARG A 40 -2.50 -5.39 0.59
N PRO A 41 -1.19 -5.64 0.69
CA PRO A 41 -0.30 -5.68 -0.46
C PRO A 41 -0.82 -6.55 -1.62
N MET A 42 -1.35 -7.73 -1.31
CA MET A 42 -1.91 -8.63 -2.34
C MET A 42 -3.21 -8.12 -2.96
N GLU A 43 -4.08 -7.47 -2.18
CA GLU A 43 -5.30 -6.84 -2.73
C GLU A 43 -4.91 -5.69 -3.67
N MET A 44 -3.91 -4.89 -3.30
CA MET A 44 -3.43 -3.78 -4.12
C MET A 44 -2.84 -4.25 -5.46
N LEU A 45 -2.10 -5.36 -5.47
CA LEU A 45 -1.59 -5.97 -6.70
C LEU A 45 -2.73 -6.38 -7.64
N LEU A 46 -3.78 -7.00 -7.12
CA LEU A 46 -4.95 -7.41 -7.91
C LEU A 46 -5.71 -6.21 -8.48
N ILE A 47 -5.86 -5.14 -7.70
CA ILE A 47 -6.47 -3.88 -8.17
C ILE A 47 -5.67 -3.31 -9.34
N GLY A 48 -4.33 -3.25 -9.22
CA GLY A 48 -3.46 -2.77 -10.29
C GLY A 48 -3.57 -3.60 -11.57
N LEU A 49 -3.54 -4.93 -11.43
CA LEU A 49 -3.71 -5.85 -12.56
C LEU A 49 -5.07 -5.71 -13.23
N GLY A 50 -6.15 -5.61 -12.44
CA GLY A 50 -7.51 -5.37 -12.93
C GLY A 50 -7.62 -4.04 -13.67
N GLY A 51 -7.00 -2.98 -13.16
CA GLY A 51 -6.94 -1.67 -13.82
C GLY A 51 -6.19 -1.69 -15.15
N CYS A 52 -5.15 -2.51 -15.30
CA CYS A 52 -4.45 -2.70 -16.57
C CYS A 52 -5.25 -3.51 -17.60
N SER A 53 -6.19 -4.35 -17.14
CA SER A 53 -6.98 -5.24 -18.02
C SER A 53 -8.28 -4.62 -18.53
N GLY A 54 -8.66 -3.45 -17.99
CA GLY A 54 -9.86 -2.70 -18.39
C GLY A 54 -9.64 -1.74 -19.54
#